data_AF-A0A956XAD4-F1
#
_entry.id   AF-A0A956XAD4-F1
#
_cell.length_a   1.000
_cell.length_b   1.000
_cell.length_c   1.000
_cell.angle_alpha   90.00
_cell.angle_beta   90.00
_cell.angle_gamma   90.00
#
_symmetry.space_group_name_H-M   'P 1'
#
loop_
_entity.id
_entity.type
_entity.pdbx_description
1 polymer ?
#
loop_
_entity_poly.entity_id
_entity_poly.type
_entity_poly.pdbx_seq_one_letter_code
_entity_poly.pdbx_strand_id
1 'polypeptide(L)'
;MKQLSIQRGTWALIRFRPWAFWGSVAFACYAFGTRLLPGWLEKSVYDQLTGEAARVTPVYLLLGLLIVTEAIRLGADVAGNWNAAKVRMAGQSLMRQNITANVLRKPGAVPLPVSTGDVMNRLSDDLADFADFPTWIPELVGHGLFTLFALVIMFRIAPGITAVALIPLIVVFFLNRFAW
;
A
#
# COMPACT_ATOMS: atom_id res chain seq x y z
N MET A 1 -12.52 -3.52 31.32
CA MET A 1 -12.00 -2.73 30.18
C MET A 1 -12.62 -3.26 28.90
N LYS A 2 -13.26 -2.41 28.09
CA LYS A 2 -13.87 -2.85 26.82
C LYS A 2 -12.73 -3.06 25.82
N GLN A 3 -12.56 -4.28 25.31
CA GLN A 3 -11.56 -4.55 24.28
C GLN A 3 -11.93 -3.77 23.01
N LEU A 4 -10.97 -3.01 22.49
CA LEU A 4 -11.09 -2.38 21.17
C LEU A 4 -10.79 -3.46 20.13
N SER A 5 -11.78 -3.77 19.29
CA SER A 5 -11.56 -4.59 18.10
C SER A 5 -10.53 -3.91 17.19
N ILE A 6 -9.67 -4.69 16.52
CA ILE A 6 -8.64 -4.21 15.58
C ILE A 6 -9.22 -3.16 14.63
N GLN A 7 -10.34 -3.47 13.97
CA GLN A 7 -11.04 -2.56 13.04
C GLN A 7 -11.33 -1.18 13.64
N ARG A 8 -11.86 -1.12 14.86
CA ARG A 8 -12.17 0.13 15.55
C ARG A 8 -10.91 0.90 15.92
N GLY A 9 -9.86 0.21 16.34
CA GLY A 9 -8.57 0.82 16.65
C GLY A 9 -7.90 1.40 15.40
N THR A 10 -7.78 0.62 14.33
CA THR A 10 -7.27 1.07 13.03
C THR A 10 -8.07 2.27 12.51
N TRP A 11 -9.41 2.20 12.57
CA TRP A 11 -10.26 3.32 12.14
C TRP A 11 -10.11 4.58 12.99
N ALA A 12 -9.82 4.44 14.29
CA ALA A 12 -9.52 5.58 15.14
C ALA A 12 -8.19 6.24 14.76
N LEU A 13 -7.16 5.46 14.42
CA LEU A 13 -5.87 5.97 13.95
C LEU A 13 -6.02 6.70 12.59
N ILE A 14 -6.81 6.15 11.68
CA ILE A 14 -7.12 6.80 10.39
C ILE A 14 -7.81 8.15 10.63
N ARG A 15 -8.83 8.19 11.50
CA ARG A 15 -9.56 9.43 11.81
C ARG A 15 -8.73 10.46 12.57
N PHE A 16 -7.64 10.06 13.21
CA PHE A 16 -6.72 10.99 13.87
C PHE A 16 -5.90 11.81 12.86
N ARG A 17 -5.52 11.21 11.71
CA ARG A 17 -4.76 11.87 10.63
C ARG A 17 -5.38 11.59 9.25
N PRO A 18 -6.64 11.97 9.01
CA PRO A 18 -7.40 11.53 7.84
C PRO A 18 -6.81 12.06 6.53
N TRP A 19 -6.34 13.30 6.50
CA TRP A 19 -5.76 13.91 5.30
C TRP A 19 -4.44 13.27 4.89
N ALA A 20 -3.60 12.90 5.86
CA ALA A 20 -2.36 12.18 5.56
C ALA A 20 -2.69 10.77 5.05
N PHE A 21 -3.66 10.09 5.66
CA PHE A 21 -4.10 8.77 5.20
C PHE A 21 -4.67 8.81 3.77
N TRP A 22 -5.62 9.70 3.47
CA TRP A 22 -6.18 9.79 2.12
C TRP A 22 -5.16 10.28 1.09
N GLY A 23 -4.21 11.13 1.52
CA GLY A 23 -3.05 11.49 0.73
C GLY A 23 -2.21 10.26 0.35
N SER A 24 -1.87 9.40 1.30
CA SER A 24 -1.10 8.18 1.00
C SER A 24 -1.88 7.22 0.10
N VAL A 25 -3.19 7.07 0.28
CA VAL A 25 -4.05 6.30 -0.64
C VAL A 25 -3.98 6.87 -2.06
N ALA A 26 -4.19 8.17 -2.23
CA ALA A 26 -4.19 8.79 -3.55
C ALA A 26 -2.84 8.65 -4.28
N PHE A 27 -1.73 8.89 -3.56
CA PHE A 27 -0.39 8.72 -4.12
C PHE A 27 -0.06 7.26 -4.45
N ALA A 28 -0.46 6.30 -3.60
CA ALA A 28 -0.31 4.89 -3.89
C ALA A 28 -1.09 4.51 -5.16
N CYS A 29 -2.39 4.85 -5.24
CA CYS A 29 -3.21 4.57 -6.42
C CYS A 29 -2.58 5.13 -7.71
N TYR A 30 -2.09 6.38 -7.66
CA TYR A 30 -1.40 6.99 -8.80
C TYR A 30 -0.10 6.24 -9.14
N ALA A 31 0.75 5.99 -8.15
CA ALA A 31 2.05 5.39 -8.39
C ALA A 31 1.92 3.94 -8.90
N PHE A 32 1.02 3.14 -8.32
CA PHE A 32 0.76 1.79 -8.81
C PHE A 32 0.04 1.79 -10.16
N GLY A 33 -0.95 2.66 -10.37
CA GLY A 33 -1.66 2.76 -11.65
C GLY A 33 -0.74 3.15 -12.81
N THR A 34 0.19 4.08 -12.59
CA THR A 34 1.16 4.51 -13.62
C THR A 34 2.16 3.43 -14.01
N ARG A 35 2.29 2.33 -13.26
CA ARG A 35 3.12 1.16 -13.66
C ARG A 35 2.60 0.45 -14.91
N LEU A 36 1.38 0.76 -15.36
CA LEU A 36 0.84 0.26 -16.62
C LEU A 36 1.33 1.06 -17.84
N LEU A 37 1.83 2.29 -17.65
CA LEU A 37 2.26 3.15 -18.76
C LEU A 37 3.46 2.59 -19.53
N PRO A 38 4.52 2.04 -18.89
CA PRO A 38 5.62 1.41 -19.62
C PRO A 38 5.16 0.33 -20.60
N GLY A 39 4.24 -0.55 -20.19
CA GLY A 39 3.70 -1.59 -21.07
C GLY A 39 2.95 -1.03 -22.29
N TRP A 40 2.25 0.09 -22.13
CA TRP A 40 1.63 0.79 -23.26
C TRP A 40 2.67 1.44 -24.19
N LEU A 41 3.72 2.04 -23.61
CA LEU A 41 4.82 2.65 -24.38
C LEU A 41 5.58 1.59 -25.18
N GLU A 42 5.90 0.45 -24.57
CA GLU A 42 6.54 -0.69 -25.25
C GLU A 42 5.69 -1.17 -26.42
N LYS A 43 4.38 -1.38 -26.19
CA LYS A 43 3.44 -1.74 -27.26
C LYS A 43 3.49 -0.72 -28.42
N SER A 44 3.49 0.58 -28.12
CA SER A 44 3.54 1.62 -29.15
C SER A 44 4.81 1.56 -30.01
N VAL A 45 5.95 1.12 -29.45
CA VAL A 45 7.18 0.92 -30.22
C VAL A 45 7.05 -0.30 -31.12
N TYR A 46 6.54 -1.41 -30.60
CA TYR A 46 6.35 -2.64 -31.38
C TYR A 46 5.36 -2.45 -32.53
N ASP A 47 4.21 -1.80 -32.28
CA ASP A 47 3.21 -1.50 -33.31
C ASP A 47 3.82 -0.68 -34.47
N GLN A 48 4.78 0.20 -34.19
CA GLN A 48 5.48 0.98 -35.22
C GLN A 48 6.46 0.13 -36.03
N LEU A 49 7.15 -0.81 -35.39
CA LEU A 49 8.09 -1.71 -36.06
C LEU A 49 7.37 -2.74 -36.95
N THR A 50 6.16 -3.17 -36.57
CA THR A 50 5.35 -4.12 -37.35
C THR A 50 4.50 -3.44 -38.43
N GLY A 51 4.47 -2.10 -38.47
CA GLY A 51 3.65 -1.33 -39.42
C GLY A 51 2.16 -1.28 -39.07
N GLU A 52 1.77 -1.70 -37.86
CA GLU A 52 0.39 -1.65 -37.37
C GLU A 52 0.02 -0.29 -36.75
N ALA A 53 1.02 0.57 -36.49
CA ALA A 53 0.78 1.89 -35.90
C ALA A 53 0.06 2.85 -36.86
N ALA A 54 -1.07 3.40 -36.40
CA ALA A 54 -1.78 4.45 -37.12
C ALA A 54 -0.96 5.74 -37.32
N ARG A 55 0.00 6.01 -36.42
CA ARG A 55 0.94 7.14 -36.51
C ARG A 55 2.30 6.77 -35.94
N VAL A 56 3.35 7.04 -36.69
CA VAL A 56 4.74 6.91 -36.23
C VAL A 56 5.07 8.07 -35.28
N THR A 57 5.50 7.72 -34.07
CA THR A 57 5.94 8.65 -33.04
C THR A 57 7.44 8.48 -32.83
N PRO A 58 8.25 9.55 -32.99
CA PRO A 58 9.70 9.44 -32.80
C PRO A 58 10.08 8.84 -31.44
N VAL A 59 11.01 7.88 -31.46
CA VAL A 59 11.41 7.11 -30.27
C VAL A 59 11.88 8.00 -29.12
N TYR A 60 12.60 9.09 -29.41
CA TYR A 60 13.06 10.02 -28.37
C TYR A 60 11.91 10.70 -27.60
N LEU A 61 10.73 10.89 -28.22
CA LEU A 61 9.55 11.40 -27.51
C LEU A 61 8.95 10.35 -26.57
N LEU A 62 8.94 9.08 -26.99
CA LEU A 62 8.49 7.98 -26.14
C LEU A 62 9.42 7.77 -24.96
N LEU A 63 10.74 7.88 -25.17
CA LEU A 63 11.74 7.86 -24.10
C LEU A 63 11.60 9.06 -23.16
N GLY A 64 11.39 10.26 -23.71
CA GLY A 64 11.12 11.46 -22.91
C GLY A 64 9.87 11.30 -22.03
N LEU A 65 8.78 10.76 -22.60
CA LEU A 65 7.55 10.48 -21.88
C LEU A 65 7.74 9.43 -20.79
N LEU A 66 8.52 8.37 -21.06
CA LEU A 66 8.89 7.37 -20.05
C LEU A 66 9.63 8.04 -18.89
N ILE A 67 10.69 8.78 -19.16
CA ILE A 67 11.50 9.46 -18.13
C ILE A 67 10.65 10.40 -17.28
N VAL A 68 9.81 11.23 -17.92
CA VAL A 68 8.92 12.15 -17.19
C VAL A 68 7.92 11.40 -16.32
N THR A 69 7.32 10.33 -16.85
CA THR A 69 6.37 9.50 -16.09
C THR A 69 7.04 8.84 -14.88
N GLU A 70 8.24 8.28 -15.07
CA GLU A 70 9.04 7.65 -14.02
C GLU A 70 9.44 8.66 -12.93
N ALA A 71 9.84 9.88 -13.33
CA ALA A 71 10.18 10.95 -12.40
C ALA A 71 8.97 11.41 -11.57
N ILE A 72 7.79 11.57 -12.21
CA ILE A 72 6.55 11.92 -11.49
C ILE A 72 6.15 10.78 -10.55
N ARG A 73 6.27 9.53 -10.98
CA ARG A 73 5.98 8.37 -10.14
C ARG A 73 6.88 8.32 -8.91
N LEU A 74 8.18 8.55 -9.06
CA LEU A 74 9.11 8.64 -7.94
C LEU A 74 8.67 9.72 -6.94
N GLY A 75 8.27 10.89 -7.42
CA GLY A 75 7.71 11.96 -6.59
C GLY A 75 6.45 11.53 -5.84
N ALA A 76 5.55 10.81 -6.52
CA ALA A 76 4.34 10.26 -5.91
C ALA A 76 4.65 9.19 -4.86
N ASP A 77 5.60 8.28 -5.10
CA ASP A 77 6.03 7.26 -4.14
C ASP A 77 6.61 7.90 -2.88
N VAL A 78 7.47 8.91 -3.04
CA VAL A 78 8.03 9.68 -1.90
C VAL A 78 6.92 10.39 -1.14
N ALA A 79 6.00 11.08 -1.83
CA ALA A 79 4.90 11.79 -1.21
C ALA A 79 3.91 10.85 -0.49
N GLY A 80 3.63 9.67 -1.05
CA GLY A 80 2.81 8.63 -0.46
C GLY A 80 3.43 8.09 0.82
N ASN A 81 4.71 7.72 0.78
CA ASN A 81 5.47 7.26 1.95
C ASN A 81 5.58 8.32 3.04
N TRP A 82 5.80 9.57 2.67
CA TRP A 82 5.83 10.69 3.62
C TRP A 82 4.49 10.86 4.35
N ASN A 83 3.38 10.72 3.62
CA ASN A 83 2.04 10.76 4.19
C ASN A 83 1.75 9.54 5.10
N ALA A 84 2.17 8.35 4.69
CA ALA A 84 2.08 7.15 5.52
C ALA A 84 2.89 7.29 6.82
N ALA A 85 4.11 7.84 6.74
CA ALA A 85 4.96 8.11 7.91
C ALA A 85 4.27 9.07 8.90
N LYS A 86 3.60 10.12 8.41
CA LYS A 86 2.80 11.03 9.27
C LYS A 86 1.69 10.28 10.01
N VAL A 87 1.02 9.33 9.38
CA VAL A 87 -0.04 8.53 10.03
C VAL A 87 0.58 7.62 11.09
N ARG A 88 1.62 6.86 10.74
CA ARG A 88 2.32 5.94 11.64
C ARG A 88 2.87 6.66 12.86
N MET A 89 3.68 7.69 12.67
CA MET A 89 4.35 8.39 13.78
C MET A 89 3.35 9.08 14.72
N ALA A 90 2.30 9.69 14.17
CA ALA A 90 1.24 10.30 14.96
C ALA A 90 0.44 9.25 15.74
N GLY A 91 0.15 8.10 15.13
CA GLY A 91 -0.52 6.97 15.78
C GLY A 91 0.30 6.39 16.93
N GLN A 92 1.61 6.17 16.70
CA GLN A 92 2.52 5.69 17.74
C GLN A 92 2.59 6.66 18.93
N SER A 93 2.75 7.97 18.65
CA SER A 93 2.79 9.00 19.70
C SER A 93 1.49 9.05 20.51
N LEU A 94 0.33 9.05 19.83
CA LEU A 94 -0.98 9.06 20.47
C LEU A 94 -1.19 7.85 21.38
N MET A 95 -0.85 6.66 20.91
CA MET A 95 -0.99 5.43 21.69
C MET A 95 -0.05 5.42 22.90
N ARG A 96 1.21 5.82 22.75
CA ARG A 96 2.17 5.89 23.86
C ARG A 96 1.70 6.88 24.93
N GLN A 97 1.24 8.07 24.53
CA GLN A 97 0.70 9.05 25.46
C GLN A 97 -0.52 8.51 26.22
N ASN A 98 -1.46 7.88 25.51
CA ASN A 98 -2.68 7.34 26.13
C ASN A 98 -2.40 6.19 27.10
N ILE A 99 -1.51 5.26 26.74
CA ILE A 99 -1.16 4.13 27.62
C ILE A 99 -0.40 4.65 28.84
N THR A 100 0.62 5.48 28.65
CA THR A 100 1.38 6.06 29.77
C THR A 100 0.48 6.86 30.70
N ALA A 101 -0.41 7.71 30.16
CA ALA A 101 -1.38 8.45 30.97
C ALA A 101 -2.35 7.53 31.73
N ASN A 102 -2.73 6.38 31.15
CA ASN A 102 -3.56 5.40 31.84
C ASN A 102 -2.81 4.71 32.98
N VAL A 103 -1.55 4.33 32.75
CA VAL A 103 -0.69 3.70 33.77
C VAL A 103 -0.48 4.66 34.94
N LEU A 104 -0.13 5.92 34.68
CA LEU A 104 0.11 6.94 35.71
C LEU A 104 -1.15 7.31 36.53
N ARG A 105 -2.36 7.04 36.02
CA ARG A 105 -3.61 7.25 36.76
C ARG A 105 -3.96 6.11 37.72
N LYS A 106 -3.28 4.96 37.64
CA LYS A 106 -3.50 3.84 38.56
C LYS A 106 -2.90 4.18 39.93
N PRO A 107 -3.47 3.67 41.04
CA PRO A 107 -2.86 3.83 42.36
C PRO A 107 -1.43 3.29 42.35
N GLY A 108 -0.45 4.09 42.77
CA GLY A 108 0.98 3.79 42.60
C GLY A 108 1.50 2.53 43.28
N ALA A 109 0.73 1.94 44.21
CA ALA A 109 1.08 0.69 44.88
C ALA A 109 0.60 -0.58 44.12
N VAL A 110 -0.13 -0.44 43.01
CA VAL A 110 -0.64 -1.58 42.23
C VAL A 110 0.33 -1.88 41.08
N PRO A 111 1.10 -2.99 41.14
CA PRO A 111 1.95 -3.38 40.02
C PRO A 111 1.09 -3.72 38.79
N LEU A 112 1.67 -3.52 37.61
CA LEU A 112 1.04 -4.00 36.38
C LEU A 112 1.00 -5.54 36.39
N PRO A 113 -0.02 -6.17 35.77
CA PRO A 113 -0.21 -7.62 35.79
C PRO A 113 0.83 -8.39 34.95
N VAL A 114 1.82 -7.69 34.38
CA VAL A 114 2.86 -8.25 33.51
C VAL A 114 4.22 -7.67 33.93
N SER A 115 5.30 -8.37 33.57
CA SER A 115 6.66 -7.94 33.93
C SER A 115 7.02 -6.62 33.26
N THR A 116 7.94 -5.86 33.86
CA THR A 116 8.41 -4.58 33.28
C THR A 116 8.97 -4.76 31.86
N GLY A 117 9.66 -5.88 31.59
CA GLY A 117 10.14 -6.20 30.24
C GLY A 117 9.01 -6.38 29.22
N ASP A 118 7.94 -7.10 29.59
CA ASP A 118 6.76 -7.27 28.74
C ASP A 118 6.04 -5.93 28.50
N VAL A 119 5.96 -5.05 29.51
CA VAL A 119 5.43 -3.68 29.33
C VAL A 119 6.25 -2.90 28.30
N MET A 120 7.58 -2.96 28.39
CA MET A 120 8.46 -2.22 27.48
C MET A 120 8.33 -2.73 26.05
N ASN A 121 8.32 -4.05 25.84
CA ASN A 121 8.11 -4.64 24.51
C ASN A 121 6.76 -4.23 23.92
N ARG A 122 5.68 -4.23 24.71
CA ARG A 122 4.36 -3.80 24.24
C ARG A 122 4.31 -2.30 23.88
N LEU A 123 5.04 -1.45 24.61
CA LEU A 123 5.10 -0.01 24.37
C LEU A 123 6.00 0.37 23.18
N SER A 124 6.98 -0.48 22.85
CA SER A 124 7.84 -0.31 21.69
C SER A 124 7.26 -1.00 20.45
N ASP A 125 7.16 -2.32 20.47
CA ASP A 125 7.05 -3.19 19.29
C ASP A 125 5.58 -3.39 18.93
N ASP A 126 4.78 -3.98 19.82
CA ASP A 126 3.35 -4.22 19.55
C ASP A 126 2.60 -2.93 19.19
N LEU A 127 2.97 -1.83 19.84
CA LEU A 127 2.41 -0.51 19.57
C LEU A 127 2.86 0.02 18.22
N ALA A 128 4.14 -0.15 17.86
CA ALA A 128 4.65 0.27 16.57
C ALA A 128 3.97 -0.49 15.43
N ASP A 129 3.82 -1.79 15.57
CA ASP A 129 3.15 -2.68 14.63
C ASP A 129 1.67 -2.27 14.48
N PHE A 130 0.95 -2.14 15.61
CA PHE A 130 -0.46 -1.74 15.58
C PHE A 130 -0.68 -0.37 14.93
N ALA A 131 0.21 0.58 15.19
CA ALA A 131 0.14 1.92 14.62
C ALA A 131 0.50 1.98 13.13
N ASP A 132 1.19 0.97 12.61
CA ASP A 132 1.54 0.86 11.19
C ASP A 132 0.41 0.21 10.36
N PHE A 133 -0.47 -0.62 10.94
CA PHE A 133 -1.59 -1.24 10.20
C PHE A 133 -2.36 -0.32 9.23
N PRO A 134 -2.71 0.94 9.59
CA PRO A 134 -3.36 1.85 8.65
C PRO A 134 -2.57 2.08 7.36
N THR A 135 -1.24 2.05 7.40
CA THR A 135 -0.38 2.34 6.24
C THR A 135 -0.39 1.23 5.20
N TRP A 136 -0.78 0.00 5.56
CA TRP A 136 -0.89 -1.15 4.66
C TRP A 136 -2.12 -1.07 3.75
N ILE A 137 -3.17 -0.35 4.18
CA ILE A 137 -4.41 -0.19 3.39
C ILE A 137 -4.15 0.55 2.06
N PRO A 138 -3.46 1.72 2.03
CA PRO A 138 -3.04 2.37 0.79
C PRO A 138 -2.34 1.43 -0.20
N GLU A 139 -1.40 0.61 0.28
CA GLU A 139 -0.64 -0.33 -0.54
C GLU A 139 -1.55 -1.42 -1.12
N LEU A 140 -2.41 -2.02 -0.28
CA LEU A 140 -3.39 -3.02 -0.71
C LEU A 140 -4.36 -2.46 -1.76
N VAL A 141 -4.86 -1.23 -1.56
CA VAL A 141 -5.77 -0.57 -2.51
C VAL A 141 -5.04 -0.27 -3.83
N GLY A 142 -3.81 0.24 -3.76
CA GLY A 142 -3.00 0.54 -4.94
C GLY A 142 -2.68 -0.70 -5.77
N HIS A 143 -2.26 -1.78 -5.12
CA HIS A 143 -2.06 -3.07 -5.78
C HIS A 143 -3.36 -3.65 -6.35
N GLY A 144 -4.46 -3.59 -5.59
CA GLY A 144 -5.77 -4.05 -6.06
C GLY A 144 -6.23 -3.34 -7.33
N LEU A 145 -6.07 -2.01 -7.38
CA LEU A 145 -6.36 -1.23 -8.58
C LEU A 145 -5.44 -1.59 -9.74
N PHE A 146 -4.13 -1.68 -9.50
CA PHE A 146 -3.16 -2.09 -10.52
C PHE A 146 -3.52 -3.45 -11.11
N THR A 147 -3.77 -4.45 -10.27
CA THR A 147 -4.15 -5.80 -10.69
C THR A 147 -5.46 -5.77 -11.49
N LEU A 148 -6.47 -5.02 -11.04
CA LEU A 148 -7.73 -4.88 -11.77
C LEU A 148 -7.52 -4.33 -13.18
N PHE A 149 -6.81 -3.21 -13.31
CA PHE A 149 -6.56 -2.59 -14.62
C PHE A 149 -5.65 -3.46 -15.50
N ALA A 150 -4.62 -4.07 -14.93
CA ALA A 150 -3.74 -5.00 -15.64
C ALA A 150 -4.54 -6.16 -16.25
N LEU A 151 -5.40 -6.81 -15.45
CA LEU A 151 -6.24 -7.90 -15.93
C LEU A 151 -7.19 -7.44 -17.04
N VAL A 152 -7.85 -6.29 -16.88
CA VAL A 152 -8.73 -5.73 -17.93
C VAL A 152 -7.97 -5.51 -19.24
N ILE A 153 -6.76 -4.95 -19.18
CA ILE A 153 -5.92 -4.72 -20.36
C ILE A 153 -5.51 -6.07 -20.98
N MET A 154 -5.01 -7.01 -20.19
CA MET A 154 -4.57 -8.32 -20.67
C MET A 154 -5.70 -9.10 -21.34
N PHE A 155 -6.89 -9.15 -20.72
CA PHE A 155 -8.05 -9.83 -21.30
C PHE A 155 -8.56 -9.15 -22.58
N ARG A 156 -8.40 -7.83 -22.72
CA ARG A 156 -8.71 -7.12 -23.97
C ARG A 156 -7.72 -7.42 -25.08
N ILE A 157 -6.46 -7.69 -24.76
CA ILE A 157 -5.41 -8.01 -25.75
C ILE A 157 -5.50 -9.47 -26.19
N ALA A 158 -5.47 -10.40 -25.24
CA ALA A 158 -5.45 -11.84 -25.54
C ALA A 158 -6.10 -12.65 -24.40
N PRO A 159 -7.41 -12.92 -24.45
CA PRO A 159 -8.12 -13.56 -23.35
C PRO A 159 -7.65 -15.00 -23.08
N GLY A 160 -7.34 -15.76 -24.14
CA GLY A 160 -6.85 -17.14 -24.00
C GLY A 160 -5.48 -17.21 -23.32
N ILE A 161 -4.53 -16.38 -23.75
CA ILE A 161 -3.18 -16.30 -23.15
C ILE A 161 -3.29 -15.86 -21.69
N THR A 162 -4.11 -14.84 -21.42
CA THR A 162 -4.32 -14.32 -20.07
C THR A 162 -4.91 -15.38 -19.14
N ALA A 163 -5.93 -16.13 -19.59
CA ALA A 163 -6.53 -17.20 -18.80
C ALA A 163 -5.52 -18.28 -18.44
N VAL A 164 -4.70 -18.74 -19.41
CA VAL A 164 -3.65 -19.73 -19.17
C VAL A 164 -2.59 -19.20 -18.21
N ALA A 165 -2.18 -17.93 -18.36
CA ALA A 165 -1.19 -17.30 -17.48
C ALA A 165 -1.66 -17.19 -16.02
N LEU A 166 -2.98 -17.11 -15.77
CA LEU A 166 -3.54 -17.06 -14.41
C LEU A 166 -3.63 -18.41 -13.72
N ILE A 167 -3.62 -19.53 -14.46
CA ILE A 167 -3.70 -20.88 -13.90
C ILE A 167 -2.65 -21.11 -12.79
N PRO A 168 -1.33 -20.92 -13.03
CA PRO A 168 -0.34 -21.17 -11.99
C PRO A 168 -0.53 -20.28 -10.76
N LEU A 169 -0.96 -19.03 -10.95
CA LEU A 169 -1.21 -18.10 -9.85
C LEU A 169 -2.36 -18.57 -8.95
N ILE A 170 -3.46 -19.02 -9.57
CA ILE A 170 -4.63 -19.54 -8.87
C ILE A 170 -4.29 -20.85 -8.15
N VAL A 171 -3.54 -21.75 -8.80
CA VAL A 171 -3.10 -23.02 -8.21
C VAL A 171 -2.25 -22.76 -6.97
N VAL A 172 -1.24 -21.88 -7.04
CA VAL A 172 -0.39 -21.55 -5.90
C VAL A 172 -1.21 -20.93 -4.75
N PHE A 173 -2.16 -20.05 -5.07
CA PHE A 173 -3.06 -19.48 -4.06
C PHE A 173 -3.83 -20.56 -3.29
N PHE A 174 -4.45 -21.50 -4.00
CA PHE A 174 -5.19 -22.59 -3.36
C PHE A 174 -4.29 -23.56 -2.61
N LEU A 175 -3.15 -23.94 -3.17
CA LEU A 175 -2.18 -24.80 -2.49
C LEU A 175 -1.74 -24.20 -1.16
N ASN A 176 -1.42 -22.91 -1.14
CA ASN A 176 -1.08 -22.20 0.10
C ASN A 176 -2.27 -22.20 1.06
N ARG A 177 -3.48 -21.90 0.57
CA ARG A 177 -4.69 -21.89 1.41
C ARG A 177 -5.02 -23.24 2.03
N PHE A 178 -4.69 -24.36 1.37
CA PHE A 178 -4.92 -25.71 1.90
C PHE A 178 -3.78 -26.22 2.79
N ALA A 179 -2.58 -25.65 2.67
CA ALA A 179 -1.43 -26.03 3.50
C ALA A 179 -1.48 -25.44 4.92
N TRP A 180 -2.37 -24.47 5.16
CA TRP A 180 -2.61 -23.79 6.45
C TRP A 180 -4.03 -24.00 6.94
#